data_AF-A0A946CMT1-F1
#
_entry.id   AF-A0A946CMT1-F1
#
_cell.length_a   1.000
_cell.length_b   1.000
_cell.length_c   1.000
_cell.angle_alpha   90.00
_cell.angle_beta   90.00
_cell.angle_gamma   90.00
#
_symmetry.space_group_name_H-M   'P 1'
#
loop_
_entity.id
_entity.type
_entity.pdbx_description
1 polymer ?
#
loop_
_entity_poly.entity_id
_entity_poly.type
_entity_poly.pdbx_seq_one_letter_code
_entity_poly.pdbx_strand_id
1 'polypeptide(L)'
;MTPKLIMPLPERQKLPEQSFPVSSESTASNRRTVDAMMKSSDDGDLPHLFADSLGTTKPKAVSEYGDFMGQLRERDPDRAARFEKAVMDKLPEASRARLAQMTGSVDNIPKPAGDLTGSSKNDTINNPKEKASGGSNIGTDGVFERFRERLAPREGGYAERPESADPGGPTQKGMSQKFLNTLRAKSDWQHLPANSKDLSDEQINNVYRKEFFDKPQINKLHAVPGLKEAAQKLAEQVFDAGVLHGPEDAGKWLQQSLDKELGVDSRTSAPDGSKIYDGIIGTKTRKALSQAVRQGKISAVNNGIVDRRKAYMQTRSSFSANKGWIPRAESFRMKQGK
;
A
#
# COMPACT_ATOMS: atom_id res chain seq x y z
N MET A 1 -67.86 20.25 10.27
CA MET A 1 -66.68 21.13 10.10
C MET A 1 -66.02 21.28 11.45
N THR A 2 -64.87 20.64 11.63
CA THR A 2 -63.94 20.89 12.73
C THR A 2 -62.54 20.67 12.16
N PRO A 3 -61.64 21.65 12.29
CA PRO A 3 -60.36 21.67 11.59
C PRO A 3 -59.39 20.63 12.15
N LYS A 4 -58.72 19.91 11.24
CA LYS A 4 -57.59 19.03 11.54
C LYS A 4 -56.51 19.85 12.26
N LEU A 5 -56.24 19.47 13.50
CA LEU A 5 -55.07 19.88 14.24
C LEU A 5 -53.83 19.43 13.44
N ILE A 6 -53.15 20.37 12.81
CA ILE A 6 -51.84 20.15 12.22
C ILE A 6 -50.90 19.93 13.40
N MET A 7 -50.60 18.67 13.69
CA MET A 7 -49.48 18.33 14.55
C MET A 7 -48.21 18.84 13.87
N PRO A 8 -47.32 19.57 14.58
CA PRO A 8 -46.05 19.96 14.02
C PRO A 8 -45.28 18.70 13.62
N LEU A 9 -44.65 18.73 12.44
CA LEU A 9 -43.69 17.69 12.04
C LEU A 9 -42.73 17.46 13.22
N PRO A 10 -42.41 16.19 13.55
CA PRO A 10 -41.37 15.93 14.54
C PRO A 10 -40.12 16.69 14.10
N GLU A 11 -39.66 17.55 15.00
CA GLU A 11 -38.39 18.27 14.88
C GLU A 11 -37.35 17.27 14.38
N ARG A 12 -36.70 17.57 13.24
CA ARG A 12 -35.64 16.71 12.70
C ARG A 12 -34.71 16.40 13.85
N GLN A 13 -34.73 15.17 14.34
CA GLN A 13 -33.70 14.70 15.23
C GLN A 13 -32.40 14.91 14.47
N LYS A 14 -31.59 15.89 14.90
CA LYS A 14 -30.20 16.00 14.50
C LYS A 14 -29.54 14.71 14.97
N LEU A 15 -29.47 13.75 14.07
CA LEU A 15 -28.64 12.57 14.21
C LEU A 15 -27.20 13.08 14.46
N PRO A 16 -26.43 12.41 15.32
CA PRO A 16 -25.10 12.88 15.69
C PRO A 16 -24.22 12.97 14.44
N GLU A 17 -23.76 14.19 14.12
CA GLU A 17 -22.63 14.44 13.24
C GLU A 17 -21.40 13.75 13.83
N GLN A 18 -21.24 12.45 13.59
CA GLN A 18 -19.93 11.82 13.68
C GLN A 18 -19.22 12.00 12.35
N SER A 19 -18.97 13.27 11.99
CA SER A 19 -17.93 13.60 11.04
C SER A 19 -16.59 13.29 11.74
N PHE A 20 -15.87 12.29 11.25
CA PHE A 20 -14.46 12.20 11.63
C PHE A 20 -13.78 13.42 11.03
N PRO A 21 -13.11 14.28 11.83
CA PRO A 21 -12.47 15.46 11.29
C PRO A 21 -11.42 15.02 10.28
N VAL A 22 -11.60 15.46 9.03
CA VAL A 22 -10.59 15.28 7.99
C VAL A 22 -9.42 16.19 8.36
N SER A 23 -8.20 15.65 8.37
CA SER A 23 -7.03 16.47 8.69
C SER A 23 -6.84 17.54 7.62
N SER A 24 -6.25 18.68 8.01
CA SER A 24 -5.90 19.75 7.06
C SER A 24 -5.02 19.25 5.91
N GLU A 25 -4.19 18.24 6.17
CA GLU A 25 -3.39 17.56 5.15
C GLU A 25 -4.23 16.73 4.18
N SER A 26 -5.19 15.92 4.68
CA SER A 26 -6.11 15.15 3.82
C SER A 26 -6.96 16.10 2.97
N THR A 27 -7.47 17.18 3.56
CA THR A 27 -8.18 18.24 2.81
C THR A 27 -7.30 18.88 1.74
N ALA A 28 -6.03 19.20 2.06
CA ALA A 28 -5.09 19.76 1.10
C ALA A 28 -4.71 18.76 -0.01
N SER A 29 -4.63 17.47 0.32
CA SER A 29 -4.38 16.40 -0.65
C SER A 29 -5.55 16.25 -1.61
N ASN A 30 -6.77 16.20 -1.09
CA ASN A 30 -8.00 16.20 -1.88
C ASN A 30 -8.07 17.43 -2.80
N ARG A 31 -7.69 18.61 -2.29
CA ARG A 31 -7.63 19.84 -3.09
C ARG A 31 -6.71 19.69 -4.30
N ARG A 32 -5.49 19.18 -4.08
CA ARG A 32 -4.52 18.96 -5.18
C ARG A 32 -5.06 17.96 -6.20
N THR A 33 -5.76 16.92 -5.76
CA THR A 33 -6.39 15.94 -6.66
C THR A 33 -7.48 16.60 -7.49
N VAL A 34 -8.35 17.40 -6.89
CA VAL A 34 -9.38 18.18 -7.62
C VAL A 34 -8.73 19.18 -8.58
N ASP A 35 -7.69 19.90 -8.18
CA ASP A 35 -6.95 20.81 -9.05
C ASP A 35 -6.31 20.10 -10.25
N ALA A 36 -5.83 18.87 -10.06
CA ALA A 36 -5.31 18.03 -11.14
C ALA A 36 -6.44 17.55 -12.07
N MET A 37 -7.59 17.17 -11.50
CA MET A 37 -8.77 16.83 -12.27
C MET A 37 -9.24 18.00 -13.13
N MET A 38 -9.23 19.24 -12.63
CA MET A 38 -9.62 20.40 -13.44
C MET A 38 -8.72 20.62 -14.68
N LYS A 39 -7.53 20.01 -14.72
CA LYS A 39 -6.60 20.08 -15.86
C LYS A 39 -6.77 18.94 -16.87
N SER A 40 -7.65 17.97 -16.59
CA SER A 40 -7.90 16.79 -17.43
C SER A 40 -9.41 16.51 -17.52
N SER A 41 -9.92 16.18 -18.70
CA SER A 41 -11.32 15.73 -18.83
C SER A 41 -11.54 14.29 -18.35
N ASP A 42 -10.47 13.53 -18.15
CA ASP A 42 -10.50 12.14 -17.69
C ASP A 42 -10.28 12.05 -16.17
N ASP A 43 -11.13 11.25 -15.52
CA ASP A 43 -11.07 10.92 -14.09
C ASP A 43 -10.15 9.72 -13.81
N GLY A 44 -9.73 9.01 -14.87
CA GLY A 44 -8.88 7.83 -14.78
C GLY A 44 -9.49 6.76 -13.87
N ASP A 45 -8.64 6.17 -13.01
CA ASP A 45 -9.06 5.11 -12.08
C ASP A 45 -9.55 5.67 -10.72
N LEU A 46 -9.61 7.00 -10.54
CA LEU A 46 -9.98 7.62 -9.27
C LEU A 46 -11.33 7.12 -8.72
N PRO A 47 -12.41 6.99 -9.53
CA PRO A 47 -13.67 6.44 -9.02
C PRO A 47 -13.54 5.01 -8.46
N HIS A 48 -12.70 4.19 -9.08
CA HIS A 48 -12.44 2.82 -8.59
C HIS A 48 -11.67 2.84 -7.28
N LEU A 49 -10.65 3.70 -7.15
CA LEU A 49 -9.85 3.84 -5.93
C LEU A 49 -10.70 4.27 -4.73
N PHE A 50 -11.64 5.19 -4.93
CA PHE A 50 -12.58 5.59 -3.89
C PHE A 50 -13.58 4.47 -3.56
N ALA A 51 -14.12 3.77 -4.55
CA ALA A 51 -15.00 2.63 -4.31
C ALA A 51 -14.31 1.53 -3.47
N ASP A 52 -13.06 1.19 -3.79
CA ASP A 52 -12.25 0.24 -3.03
C ASP A 52 -12.05 0.71 -1.58
N SER A 53 -11.67 1.98 -1.38
CA SER A 53 -11.43 2.57 -0.06
C SER A 53 -12.69 2.55 0.81
N LEU A 54 -13.84 2.94 0.24
CA LEU A 54 -15.15 2.92 0.90
C LEU A 54 -15.63 1.51 1.25
N GLY A 55 -15.22 0.50 0.46
CA GLY A 55 -15.49 -0.91 0.75
C GLY A 55 -14.78 -1.45 2.00
N THR A 56 -13.76 -0.76 2.53
CA THR A 56 -12.94 -1.23 3.67
C THR A 56 -13.60 -1.03 5.05
N THR A 57 -14.81 -0.47 5.13
CA THR A 57 -15.58 -0.19 6.37
C THR A 57 -14.95 0.80 7.35
N LYS A 58 -13.80 1.43 6.99
CA LYS A 58 -13.09 2.40 7.83
C LYS A 58 -13.81 3.76 7.81
N PRO A 59 -14.20 4.34 8.97
CA PRO A 59 -14.89 5.63 9.01
C PRO A 59 -14.11 6.80 8.38
N LYS A 60 -12.78 6.79 8.51
CA LYS A 60 -11.89 7.79 7.91
C LYS A 60 -12.02 7.87 6.38
N ALA A 61 -12.17 6.74 5.70
CA ALA A 61 -12.31 6.70 4.24
C ALA A 61 -13.59 7.39 3.76
N VAL A 62 -14.67 7.30 4.55
CA VAL A 62 -15.94 7.95 4.25
C VAL A 62 -15.83 9.47 4.41
N SER A 63 -15.16 9.94 5.47
CA SER A 63 -14.93 11.37 5.69
C SER A 63 -14.01 11.99 4.65
N GLU A 64 -12.94 11.30 4.26
CA GLU A 64 -12.03 11.76 3.19
C GLU A 64 -12.72 11.79 1.82
N TYR A 65 -13.59 10.80 1.52
CA TYR A 65 -14.42 10.83 0.32
C TYR A 65 -15.42 11.98 0.35
N GLY A 66 -16.08 12.23 1.50
CA GLY A 66 -17.01 13.34 1.67
C GLY A 66 -16.35 14.70 1.43
N ASP A 67 -15.16 14.93 2.00
CA ASP A 67 -14.37 16.16 1.78
C ASP A 67 -13.97 16.30 0.30
N PHE A 68 -13.48 15.23 -0.34
CA PHE A 68 -13.15 15.23 -1.76
C PHE A 68 -14.36 15.59 -2.64
N MET A 69 -15.51 14.95 -2.40
CA MET A 69 -16.74 15.20 -3.16
C MET A 69 -17.28 16.61 -2.94
N GLY A 70 -17.13 17.18 -1.74
CA GLY A 70 -17.44 18.58 -1.46
C GLY A 70 -16.60 19.52 -2.31
N GLN A 71 -15.27 19.34 -2.29
CA GLN A 71 -14.34 20.15 -3.07
C GLN A 71 -14.55 20.01 -4.59
N LEU A 72 -14.86 18.81 -5.08
CA LEU A 72 -15.14 18.59 -6.50
C LEU A 72 -16.47 19.24 -6.91
N ARG A 73 -17.51 19.13 -6.08
CA ARG A 73 -18.84 19.71 -6.37
C ARG A 73 -18.82 21.24 -6.37
N GLU A 74 -17.97 21.86 -5.54
CA GLU A 74 -17.73 23.31 -5.58
C GLU A 74 -17.10 23.78 -6.89
N ARG A 75 -16.29 22.93 -7.54
CA ARG A 75 -15.53 23.26 -8.75
C ARG A 75 -16.25 22.90 -10.03
N ASP A 76 -16.87 21.73 -10.06
CA ASP A 76 -17.55 21.14 -11.22
C ASP A 76 -18.66 20.19 -10.74
N PRO A 77 -19.89 20.70 -10.56
CA PRO A 77 -21.01 19.92 -10.01
C PRO A 77 -21.43 18.77 -10.92
N ASP A 78 -21.34 18.93 -12.25
CA ASP A 78 -21.72 17.91 -13.21
C ASP A 78 -20.71 16.75 -13.21
N ARG A 79 -19.42 17.07 -13.14
CA ARG A 79 -18.37 16.05 -12.98
C ARG A 79 -18.46 15.37 -11.63
N ALA A 80 -18.75 16.10 -10.55
CA ALA A 80 -19.00 15.49 -9.25
C ALA A 80 -20.15 14.47 -9.32
N ALA A 81 -21.26 14.80 -9.98
CA ALA A 81 -22.38 13.87 -10.13
C ALA A 81 -22.00 12.60 -10.93
N ARG A 82 -21.25 12.74 -12.03
CA ARG A 82 -20.76 11.59 -12.81
C ARG A 82 -19.74 10.75 -12.03
N PHE A 83 -18.85 11.39 -11.28
CA PHE A 83 -17.84 10.75 -10.45
C PHE A 83 -18.49 9.95 -9.32
N GLU A 84 -19.45 10.57 -8.61
CA GLU A 84 -20.24 9.91 -7.56
C GLU A 84 -20.95 8.68 -8.11
N LYS A 85 -21.62 8.81 -9.25
CA LYS A 85 -22.24 7.67 -9.93
C LYS A 85 -21.23 6.56 -10.25
N ALA A 86 -20.06 6.90 -10.80
CA ALA A 86 -19.03 5.93 -11.15
C ALA A 86 -18.44 5.20 -9.93
N VAL A 87 -18.31 5.88 -8.79
CA VAL A 87 -17.94 5.28 -7.50
C VAL A 87 -19.03 4.33 -7.03
N MET A 88 -20.29 4.78 -7.04
CA MET A 88 -21.44 3.99 -6.58
C MET A 88 -21.65 2.73 -7.41
N ASP A 89 -21.53 2.82 -8.73
CA ASP A 89 -21.67 1.68 -9.65
C ASP A 89 -20.65 0.57 -9.33
N LYS A 90 -19.49 0.93 -8.77
CA LYS A 90 -18.42 0.00 -8.38
C LYS A 90 -18.49 -0.46 -6.92
N LEU A 91 -19.34 0.13 -6.09
CA LEU A 91 -19.51 -0.28 -4.70
C LEU A 91 -20.31 -1.59 -4.57
N PRO A 92 -19.88 -2.52 -3.70
CA PRO A 92 -20.72 -3.63 -3.27
C PRO A 92 -22.02 -3.11 -2.62
N GLU A 93 -23.13 -3.84 -2.80
CA GLU A 93 -24.47 -3.43 -2.34
C GLU A 93 -24.50 -3.11 -0.83
N ALA A 94 -23.80 -3.91 -0.02
CA ALA A 94 -23.65 -3.69 1.42
C ALA A 94 -22.96 -2.35 1.76
N SER A 95 -22.07 -1.85 0.90
CA SER A 95 -21.35 -0.59 1.09
C SER A 95 -22.19 0.62 0.66
N ARG A 96 -23.10 0.45 -0.31
CA ARG A 96 -24.04 1.50 -0.76
C ARG A 96 -25.02 1.90 0.35
N ALA A 97 -25.56 0.93 1.07
CA ALA A 97 -26.48 1.18 2.19
C ALA A 97 -25.83 1.99 3.33
N ARG A 98 -24.53 1.73 3.59
CA ARG A 98 -23.77 2.47 4.61
C ARG A 98 -23.39 3.88 4.17
N LEU A 99 -23.06 4.07 2.90
CA LEU A 99 -22.81 5.41 2.37
C LEU A 99 -24.08 6.26 2.49
N ALA A 100 -25.24 5.71 2.13
CA ALA A 100 -26.54 6.39 2.28
C ALA A 100 -26.86 6.76 3.75
N GLN A 101 -26.49 5.92 4.71
CA GLN A 101 -26.63 6.23 6.15
C GLN A 101 -25.66 7.30 6.65
N MET A 102 -24.48 7.44 6.04
CA MET A 102 -23.41 8.34 6.53
C MET A 102 -23.33 9.68 5.78
N THR A 103 -23.78 9.77 4.53
CA THR A 103 -23.72 11.01 3.72
C THR A 103 -25.04 11.78 3.69
N GLY A 104 -26.14 11.22 4.20
CA GLY A 104 -27.43 11.91 4.27
C GLY A 104 -28.09 12.20 2.92
N SER A 105 -27.52 11.76 1.80
CA SER A 105 -28.09 11.93 0.47
C SER A 105 -29.14 10.83 0.18
N VAL A 106 -30.37 11.08 0.61
CA VAL A 106 -31.55 10.41 0.05
C VAL A 106 -32.14 11.37 -0.96
N ASP A 107 -31.65 11.35 -2.21
CA ASP A 107 -32.41 11.75 -3.41
C ASP A 107 -31.58 11.38 -4.65
N ASN A 108 -32.22 10.70 -5.61
CA ASN A 108 -31.69 10.12 -6.86
C ASN A 108 -30.83 8.84 -6.78
N ILE A 109 -31.48 7.74 -6.38
CA ILE A 109 -31.14 6.40 -6.88
C ILE A 109 -32.18 6.07 -7.97
N PRO A 110 -31.81 5.90 -9.26
CA PRO A 110 -32.72 5.35 -10.25
C PRO A 110 -33.10 3.92 -9.86
N LYS A 111 -34.39 3.69 -9.59
CA LYS A 111 -34.96 2.33 -9.44
C LYS A 111 -34.76 1.56 -10.76
N PRO A 112 -34.25 0.32 -10.73
CA PRO A 112 -34.41 -0.58 -11.86
C PRO A 112 -35.89 -0.98 -11.95
N ALA A 113 -36.46 -0.88 -13.15
CA ALA A 113 -37.74 -1.49 -13.47
C ALA A 113 -37.64 -2.99 -13.21
N GLY A 114 -38.42 -3.46 -12.23
CA GLY A 114 -38.63 -4.89 -12.04
C GLY A 114 -39.50 -5.44 -13.15
N ASP A 115 -39.32 -6.72 -13.43
CA ASP A 115 -40.47 -7.59 -13.53
C ASP A 115 -40.26 -8.77 -12.58
N LEU A 116 -41.30 -9.01 -11.78
CA LEU A 116 -41.36 -9.93 -10.65
C LEU A 116 -41.96 -11.25 -11.13
N THR A 117 -41.31 -12.37 -10.85
CA THR A 117 -41.89 -13.64 -10.37
C THR A 117 -40.70 -14.58 -10.12
N GLY A 118 -40.57 -15.37 -9.06
CA GLY A 118 -41.38 -15.64 -7.89
C GLY A 118 -40.69 -16.78 -7.11
N SER A 119 -40.90 -16.78 -5.79
CA SER A 119 -40.91 -17.96 -4.91
C SER A 119 -39.61 -18.70 -4.52
N SER A 120 -39.30 -18.54 -3.23
CA SER A 120 -39.25 -19.61 -2.20
C SER A 120 -38.03 -20.57 -2.18
N LYS A 121 -37.20 -20.52 -1.13
CA LYS A 121 -37.29 -21.31 0.13
C LYS A 121 -36.00 -21.21 0.97
N ASN A 122 -36.20 -21.46 2.27
CA ASN A 122 -35.26 -21.58 3.39
C ASN A 122 -33.92 -22.27 3.06
N ASP A 123 -32.83 -21.86 3.73
CA ASP A 123 -32.28 -22.61 4.88
C ASP A 123 -31.02 -21.96 5.49
N THR A 124 -31.06 -21.87 6.82
CA THR A 124 -30.00 -22.17 7.79
C THR A 124 -28.62 -21.51 7.65
N ILE A 125 -28.37 -20.65 8.65
CA ILE A 125 -27.06 -20.20 9.14
C ILE A 125 -26.10 -21.38 9.31
N ASN A 126 -25.00 -21.38 8.56
CA ASN A 126 -23.73 -21.97 8.99
C ASN A 126 -22.56 -21.33 8.23
N ASN A 127 -21.69 -20.68 8.99
CA ASN A 127 -20.39 -20.19 8.54
C ASN A 127 -19.43 -21.40 8.48
N PRO A 128 -18.63 -21.56 7.41
CA PRO A 128 -17.21 -21.36 7.65
C PRO A 128 -16.47 -20.67 6.50
N LYS A 129 -15.69 -19.64 6.89
CA LYS A 129 -14.35 -19.30 6.37
C LYS A 129 -14.12 -19.57 4.87
N GLU A 130 -14.33 -18.54 4.05
CA GLU A 130 -13.52 -18.36 2.84
C GLU A 130 -12.94 -16.94 2.81
N LYS A 131 -11.61 -16.88 2.90
CA LYS A 131 -10.81 -15.70 2.58
C LYS A 131 -10.69 -15.63 1.05
N ALA A 132 -11.41 -14.70 0.43
CA ALA A 132 -11.11 -14.25 -0.93
C ALA A 132 -10.53 -12.83 -0.88
N SER A 133 -9.26 -12.72 -1.28
CA SER A 133 -8.53 -11.46 -1.41
C SER A 133 -8.90 -10.77 -2.73
N GLY A 134 -9.53 -9.60 -2.66
CA GLY A 134 -9.72 -8.68 -3.79
C GLY A 134 -8.56 -7.69 -3.89
N GLY A 135 -7.83 -7.71 -5.01
CA GLY A 135 -6.63 -6.91 -5.22
C GLY A 135 -6.92 -5.49 -5.65
N SER A 136 -6.47 -4.51 -4.86
CA SER A 136 -6.53 -3.09 -5.22
C SER A 136 -5.43 -2.69 -6.22
N ASN A 137 -5.84 -2.02 -7.30
CA ASN A 137 -4.96 -1.11 -8.03
C ASN A 137 -4.60 0.00 -7.05
N ILE A 138 -3.31 0.24 -6.84
CA ILE A 138 -2.92 1.37 -6.00
C ILE A 138 -1.87 2.20 -6.72
N GLY A 139 -2.10 3.51 -6.72
CA GLY A 139 -1.03 4.50 -6.92
C GLY A 139 0.16 4.22 -6.01
N THR A 140 1.27 4.91 -6.24
CA THR A 140 2.52 4.67 -5.50
C THR A 140 2.34 4.64 -3.97
N ASP A 141 1.41 5.46 -3.47
CA ASP A 141 1.20 5.67 -2.04
C ASP A 141 0.62 4.44 -1.35
N GLY A 142 -0.51 3.88 -1.79
CA GLY A 142 -1.01 2.68 -1.11
C GLY A 142 -0.26 1.38 -1.47
N VAL A 143 0.58 1.31 -2.51
CA VAL A 143 1.52 0.18 -2.65
C VAL A 143 2.49 0.20 -1.48
N PHE A 144 3.05 1.37 -1.18
CA PHE A 144 3.89 1.59 -0.01
C PHE A 144 3.12 1.27 1.27
N GLU A 145 1.92 1.84 1.48
CA GLU A 145 1.15 1.60 2.71
C GLU A 145 0.85 0.11 2.91
N ARG A 146 0.45 -0.63 1.88
CA ARG A 146 0.23 -2.08 2.02
C ARG A 146 1.50 -2.83 2.43
N PHE A 147 2.64 -2.49 1.84
CA PHE A 147 3.90 -3.15 2.18
C PHE A 147 4.31 -2.78 3.62
N ARG A 148 4.14 -1.51 3.99
CA ARG A 148 4.41 -0.99 5.33
C ARG A 148 3.51 -1.60 6.40
N GLU A 149 2.22 -1.75 6.13
CA GLU A 149 1.22 -2.38 7.01
C GLU A 149 1.53 -3.86 7.24
N ARG A 150 1.92 -4.61 6.19
CA ARG A 150 2.31 -6.04 6.33
C ARG A 150 3.63 -6.22 7.09
N LEU A 151 4.49 -5.22 7.02
CA LEU A 151 5.75 -5.15 7.73
C LEU A 151 5.59 -4.76 9.20
N ALA A 152 4.64 -3.86 9.52
CA ALA A 152 4.47 -3.26 10.85
C ALA A 152 4.36 -4.24 12.03
N PRO A 153 3.59 -5.36 11.95
CA PRO A 153 3.54 -6.34 13.04
C PRO A 153 4.89 -6.97 13.38
N ARG A 154 5.87 -6.89 12.46
CA ARG A 154 7.19 -7.50 12.58
C ARG A 154 8.25 -6.53 13.10
N GLU A 155 8.05 -5.23 12.90
CA GLU A 155 9.00 -4.18 13.29
C GLU A 155 8.78 -3.66 14.73
N GLY A 156 7.72 -4.12 15.41
CA GLY A 156 7.49 -3.88 16.84
C GLY A 156 7.33 -2.40 17.22
N GLY A 157 7.37 -2.13 18.54
CA GLY A 157 7.48 -0.78 19.11
C GLY A 157 8.92 -0.44 19.49
N TYR A 158 9.12 0.50 20.41
CA TYR A 158 10.44 0.81 20.95
C TYR A 158 11.04 -0.42 21.63
N ALA A 159 12.29 -0.74 21.30
CA ALA A 159 13.07 -1.79 21.93
C ALA A 159 14.46 -1.26 22.29
N GLU A 160 14.86 -1.49 23.53
CA GLU A 160 16.20 -1.20 24.03
C GLU A 160 16.76 -2.51 24.59
N ARG A 161 17.90 -2.94 24.06
CA ARG A 161 18.56 -4.19 24.42
C ARG A 161 20.05 -3.91 24.66
N PRO A 162 20.74 -4.78 25.43
CA PRO A 162 22.19 -4.66 25.59
C PRO A 162 22.88 -4.65 24.23
N GLU A 163 23.99 -3.92 24.09
CA GLU A 163 24.73 -3.75 22.82
C GLU A 163 25.15 -5.10 22.19
N SER A 164 25.40 -6.12 23.02
CA SER A 164 25.69 -7.48 22.58
C SER A 164 24.53 -8.16 21.81
N ALA A 165 23.30 -7.72 22.05
CA ALA A 165 22.08 -8.19 21.39
C ALA A 165 21.52 -7.17 20.39
N ASP A 166 21.83 -5.87 20.55
CA ASP A 166 21.47 -4.78 19.63
C ASP A 166 22.62 -3.79 19.44
N PRO A 167 23.60 -4.10 18.56
CA PRO A 167 24.71 -3.19 18.27
C PRO A 167 24.29 -1.96 17.46
N GLY A 168 23.00 -1.85 17.09
CA GLY A 168 22.41 -0.64 16.51
C GLY A 168 21.97 0.39 17.56
N GLY A 169 21.94 0.01 18.84
CA GLY A 169 21.38 0.79 19.93
C GLY A 169 19.84 0.84 19.88
N PRO A 170 19.21 1.66 20.73
CA PRO A 170 17.75 1.73 20.85
C PRO A 170 17.04 1.83 19.49
N THR A 171 16.03 1.00 19.29
CA THR A 171 15.32 0.84 18.02
C THR A 171 13.86 1.19 18.16
N GLN A 172 13.36 2.11 17.33
CA GLN A 172 11.95 2.49 17.26
C GLN A 172 11.35 2.02 15.92
N LYS A 173 10.47 1.01 15.94
CA LYS A 173 9.81 0.48 14.72
C LYS A 173 10.79 0.16 13.56
N GLY A 174 11.90 -0.50 13.90
CA GLY A 174 12.98 -0.84 12.94
C GLY A 174 14.00 0.29 12.68
N MET A 175 13.83 1.47 13.28
CA MET A 175 14.79 2.58 13.21
C MET A 175 15.77 2.55 14.39
N SER A 176 16.93 1.91 14.20
CA SER A 176 17.99 1.91 15.23
C SER A 176 18.65 3.28 15.35
N GLN A 177 19.20 3.59 16.53
CA GLN A 177 19.94 4.84 16.76
C GLN A 177 21.11 5.00 15.79
N LYS A 178 21.83 3.91 15.51
CA LYS A 178 22.93 3.90 14.53
C LYS A 178 22.45 4.28 13.14
N PHE A 179 21.32 3.71 12.69
CA PHE A 179 20.75 4.05 11.39
C PHE A 179 20.27 5.50 11.34
N LEU A 180 19.62 5.99 12.39
CA LEU A 180 19.22 7.39 12.52
C LEU A 180 20.42 8.34 12.43
N ASN A 181 21.53 8.03 13.11
CA ASN A 181 22.76 8.82 13.03
C ASN A 181 23.30 8.89 11.59
N THR A 182 23.30 7.76 10.86
CA THR A 182 23.68 7.73 9.44
C THR A 182 22.72 8.55 8.57
N LEU A 183 21.42 8.50 8.84
CA LEU A 183 20.46 9.32 8.10
C LEU A 183 20.67 10.81 8.36
N ARG A 184 20.82 11.22 9.61
CA ARG A 184 21.02 12.63 9.99
C ARG A 184 22.31 13.25 9.43
N ALA A 185 23.26 12.44 8.97
CA ALA A 185 24.42 12.93 8.21
C ALA A 185 24.05 13.38 6.77
N LYS A 186 22.91 12.93 6.23
CA LYS A 186 22.38 13.34 4.93
C LYS A 186 21.54 14.61 5.10
N SER A 187 21.71 15.57 4.18
CA SER A 187 20.97 16.84 4.15
C SER A 187 19.46 16.66 4.35
N ASP A 188 18.90 15.66 3.68
CA ASP A 188 17.46 15.41 3.63
C ASP A 188 16.85 15.00 4.99
N TRP A 189 17.69 14.59 5.95
CA TRP A 189 17.25 14.05 7.24
C TRP A 189 17.91 14.71 8.45
N GLN A 190 18.69 15.78 8.26
CA GLN A 190 19.33 16.52 9.37
C GLN A 190 18.31 17.06 10.39
N HIS A 191 17.08 17.33 9.94
CA HIS A 191 15.97 17.80 10.77
C HIS A 191 15.36 16.74 11.68
N LEU A 192 15.71 15.45 11.51
CA LEU A 192 15.17 14.39 12.36
C LEU A 192 15.70 14.53 13.81
N PRO A 193 14.90 14.11 14.82
CA PRO A 193 15.30 14.09 16.21
C PRO A 193 16.64 13.37 16.44
N ALA A 194 17.35 13.76 17.49
CA ALA A 194 18.64 13.15 17.79
C ALA A 194 18.50 11.69 18.25
N ASN A 195 17.43 11.34 18.96
CA ASN A 195 17.22 9.99 19.48
C ASN A 195 16.12 9.25 18.72
N SER A 196 16.32 7.95 18.48
CA SER A 196 15.34 7.09 17.77
C SER A 196 13.99 7.00 18.47
N LYS A 197 13.97 7.05 19.80
CA LYS A 197 12.74 7.06 20.61
C LYS A 197 11.86 8.29 20.36
N ASP A 198 12.45 9.41 19.94
CA ASP A 198 11.77 10.69 19.74
C ASP A 198 11.19 10.81 18.31
N LEU A 199 11.40 9.80 17.45
CA LEU A 199 10.84 9.76 16.11
C LEU A 199 9.32 9.55 16.14
N SER A 200 8.60 10.39 15.40
CA SER A 200 7.18 10.18 15.14
C SER A 200 6.95 9.09 14.10
N ASP A 201 5.75 8.50 14.10
CA ASP A 201 5.35 7.52 13.07
C ASP A 201 5.42 8.09 11.65
N GLU A 202 5.07 9.37 11.51
CA GLU A 202 5.15 10.09 10.25
C GLU A 202 6.60 10.21 9.75
N GLN A 203 7.53 10.62 10.63
CA GLN A 203 8.96 10.71 10.31
C GLN A 203 9.52 9.34 9.90
N ILE A 204 9.16 8.28 10.63
CA ILE A 204 9.54 6.91 10.32
C ILE A 204 9.00 6.52 8.95
N ASN A 205 7.71 6.75 8.68
CA ASN A 205 7.09 6.39 7.41
C ASN A 205 7.70 7.18 6.24
N ASN A 206 8.02 8.46 6.43
CA ASN A 206 8.70 9.28 5.42
C ASN A 206 10.08 8.71 5.09
N VAL A 207 10.86 8.29 6.09
CA VAL A 207 12.14 7.60 5.88
C VAL A 207 11.94 6.29 5.12
N TYR A 208 11.00 5.45 5.55
CA TYR A 208 10.70 4.18 4.90
C TYR A 208 10.30 4.37 3.44
N ARG A 209 9.43 5.35 3.16
CA ARG A 209 8.99 5.70 1.82
C ARG A 209 10.17 6.13 0.96
N LYS A 210 10.96 7.09 1.43
CA LYS A 210 12.00 7.69 0.60
C LYS A 210 13.21 6.77 0.43
N GLU A 211 13.74 6.19 1.51
CA GLU A 211 14.99 5.42 1.46
C GLU A 211 14.81 3.96 1.02
N PHE A 212 13.69 3.33 1.36
CA PHE A 212 13.48 1.89 1.12
C PHE A 212 12.48 1.58 0.01
N PHE A 213 11.65 2.56 -0.41
CA PHE A 213 10.65 2.36 -1.43
C PHE A 213 10.93 3.17 -2.71
N ASP A 214 11.04 4.49 -2.61
CA ASP A 214 11.19 5.39 -3.77
C ASP A 214 12.59 5.34 -4.37
N LYS A 215 13.63 5.51 -3.54
CA LYS A 215 15.03 5.50 -3.98
C LYS A 215 15.42 4.19 -4.70
N PRO A 216 15.13 2.99 -4.17
CA PRO A 216 15.33 1.74 -4.90
C PRO A 216 14.29 1.48 -6.01
N GLN A 217 13.32 2.37 -6.21
CA GLN A 217 12.29 2.29 -7.25
C GLN A 217 11.35 1.06 -7.11
N ILE A 218 10.96 0.70 -5.89
CA ILE A 218 10.06 -0.44 -5.60
C ILE A 218 8.68 -0.24 -6.23
N ASN A 219 8.18 0.99 -6.29
CA ASN A 219 6.96 1.30 -7.03
C ASN A 219 7.06 0.91 -8.52
N LYS A 220 8.17 1.26 -9.17
CA LYS A 220 8.41 0.93 -10.58
C LYS A 220 8.68 -0.56 -10.77
N LEU A 221 9.27 -1.22 -9.78
CA LEU A 221 9.38 -2.68 -9.74
C LEU A 221 8.00 -3.33 -9.73
N HIS A 222 7.13 -2.91 -8.81
CA HIS A 222 5.77 -3.45 -8.66
C HIS A 222 4.92 -3.25 -9.92
N ALA A 223 5.15 -2.14 -10.64
CA ALA A 223 4.44 -1.80 -11.87
C ALA A 223 4.97 -2.50 -13.14
N VAL A 224 5.95 -3.42 -13.03
CA VAL A 224 6.43 -4.18 -14.20
C VAL A 224 5.29 -5.04 -14.77
N PRO A 225 4.97 -4.93 -16.08
CA PRO A 225 3.88 -5.70 -16.68
C PRO A 225 4.02 -7.21 -16.49
N GLY A 226 2.93 -7.87 -16.10
CA GLY A 226 2.87 -9.31 -15.85
C GLY A 226 3.48 -9.78 -14.53
N LEU A 227 4.13 -8.88 -13.76
CA LEU A 227 4.77 -9.25 -12.49
C LEU A 227 3.75 -9.61 -11.41
N LYS A 228 2.64 -8.87 -11.32
CA LYS A 228 1.62 -9.07 -10.27
C LYS A 228 0.98 -10.44 -10.41
N GLU A 229 0.73 -10.88 -11.64
CA GLU A 229 0.12 -12.17 -11.98
C GLU A 229 1.13 -13.31 -11.77
N ALA A 230 2.37 -13.12 -12.23
CA ALA A 230 3.36 -14.19 -12.24
C ALA A 230 4.09 -14.35 -10.90
N ALA A 231 4.27 -13.28 -10.12
CA ALA A 231 4.97 -13.29 -8.83
C ALA A 231 4.52 -12.13 -7.92
N GLN A 232 3.27 -12.18 -7.46
CA GLN A 232 2.58 -11.13 -6.68
C GLN A 232 3.40 -10.53 -5.52
N LYS A 233 4.22 -11.34 -4.84
CA LYS A 233 5.00 -10.94 -3.66
C LYS A 233 6.45 -10.53 -3.95
N LEU A 234 6.93 -10.60 -5.20
CA LEU A 234 8.34 -10.33 -5.49
C LEU A 234 8.75 -8.91 -5.10
N ALA A 235 7.93 -7.90 -5.43
CA ALA A 235 8.23 -6.52 -5.05
C ALA A 235 8.22 -6.32 -3.52
N GLU A 236 7.28 -6.98 -2.81
CA GLU A 236 7.21 -6.96 -1.35
C GLU A 236 8.43 -7.64 -0.72
N GLN A 237 8.91 -8.75 -1.30
CA GLN A 237 10.12 -9.44 -0.85
C GLN A 237 11.34 -8.52 -0.94
N VAL A 238 11.50 -7.80 -2.06
CA VAL A 238 12.65 -6.90 -2.25
C VAL A 238 12.58 -5.73 -1.25
N PHE A 239 11.38 -5.19 -1.00
CA PHE A 239 11.17 -4.17 0.04
C PHE A 239 11.47 -4.71 1.45
N ASP A 240 10.92 -5.87 1.82
CA ASP A 240 11.13 -6.53 3.12
C ASP A 240 12.60 -6.87 3.37
N ALA A 241 13.29 -7.38 2.36
CA ALA A 241 14.73 -7.60 2.38
C ALA A 241 15.50 -6.28 2.51
N GLY A 242 15.06 -5.25 1.80
CA GLY A 242 15.67 -3.91 1.82
C GLY A 242 15.60 -3.26 3.20
N VAL A 243 14.49 -3.41 3.91
CA VAL A 243 14.36 -2.93 5.29
C VAL A 243 15.28 -3.71 6.23
N LEU A 244 15.33 -5.03 6.11
CA LEU A 244 16.07 -5.87 7.06
C LEU A 244 17.59 -5.87 6.84
N HIS A 245 18.04 -5.73 5.59
CA HIS A 245 19.45 -5.91 5.21
C HIS A 245 20.03 -4.74 4.42
N GLY A 246 19.22 -3.72 4.12
CA GLY A 246 19.61 -2.58 3.28
C GLY A 246 19.08 -2.72 1.85
N PRO A 247 18.56 -1.62 1.25
CA PRO A 247 17.95 -1.64 -0.08
C PRO A 247 18.94 -2.02 -1.19
N GLU A 248 20.23 -1.71 -1.00
CA GLU A 248 21.29 -2.05 -1.94
C GLU A 248 21.46 -3.58 -2.06
N ASP A 249 21.62 -4.29 -0.95
CA ASP A 249 21.78 -5.75 -0.96
C ASP A 249 20.54 -6.45 -1.53
N ALA A 250 19.34 -5.99 -1.17
CA ALA A 250 18.09 -6.52 -1.72
C ALA A 250 18.00 -6.35 -3.24
N GLY A 251 18.37 -5.18 -3.75
CA GLY A 251 18.44 -4.92 -5.19
C GLY A 251 19.51 -5.77 -5.90
N LYS A 252 20.68 -5.94 -5.28
CA LYS A 252 21.76 -6.80 -5.82
C LYS A 252 21.29 -8.25 -5.94
N TRP A 253 20.58 -8.78 -4.96
CA TRP A 253 20.05 -10.14 -5.03
C TRP A 253 19.04 -10.32 -6.17
N LEU A 254 18.21 -9.31 -6.44
CA LEU A 254 17.33 -9.30 -7.60
C LEU A 254 18.12 -9.30 -8.91
N GLN A 255 19.09 -8.39 -9.06
CA GLN A 255 19.93 -8.29 -10.26
C GLN A 255 20.71 -9.57 -10.55
N GLN A 256 21.38 -10.13 -9.54
CA GLN A 256 22.13 -11.38 -9.64
C GLN A 256 21.22 -12.57 -10.01
N SER A 257 19.99 -12.59 -9.50
CA SER A 257 19.02 -13.65 -9.81
C SER A 257 18.52 -13.52 -11.25
N LEU A 258 18.27 -12.29 -11.72
CA LEU A 258 17.91 -12.03 -13.12
C LEU A 258 19.03 -12.43 -14.08
N ASP A 259 20.26 -12.00 -13.81
CA ASP A 259 21.43 -12.29 -14.65
C ASP A 259 21.65 -13.80 -14.77
N LYS A 260 21.55 -14.53 -13.66
CA LYS A 260 21.66 -15.99 -13.63
C LYS A 260 20.61 -16.66 -14.52
N GLU A 261 19.34 -16.32 -14.36
CA GLU A 261 18.25 -17.02 -15.04
C GLU A 261 18.10 -16.61 -16.52
N LEU A 262 18.55 -15.41 -16.89
CA LEU A 262 18.43 -14.88 -18.25
C LEU A 262 19.72 -14.96 -19.07
N GLY A 263 20.88 -15.19 -18.44
CA GLY A 263 22.18 -15.10 -19.11
C GLY A 263 22.50 -13.69 -19.59
N VAL A 264 22.07 -12.66 -18.84
CA VAL A 264 22.33 -11.24 -19.13
C VAL A 264 23.32 -10.67 -18.11
N ASP A 265 23.89 -9.51 -18.42
CA ASP A 265 24.73 -8.74 -17.50
C ASP A 265 24.08 -7.39 -17.20
N SER A 266 23.51 -7.26 -16.00
CA SER A 266 22.87 -6.02 -15.54
C SER A 266 23.81 -5.12 -14.74
N ARG A 267 25.10 -5.50 -14.58
CA ARG A 267 26.08 -4.73 -13.82
C ARG A 267 26.37 -3.36 -14.45
N THR A 268 26.63 -2.38 -13.60
CA THR A 268 27.11 -1.06 -14.00
C THR A 268 28.62 -0.98 -13.86
N SER A 269 29.25 -0.02 -14.56
CA SER A 269 30.66 0.30 -14.33
C SER A 269 30.78 1.17 -13.08
N ALA A 270 31.60 0.74 -12.12
CA ALA A 270 32.05 1.56 -11.02
C ALA A 270 33.11 2.59 -11.48
N PRO A 271 33.44 3.61 -10.68
CA PRO A 271 34.44 4.61 -11.03
C PRO A 271 35.83 4.04 -11.36
N ASP A 272 36.18 2.90 -10.77
CA ASP A 272 37.42 2.17 -11.01
C ASP A 272 37.37 1.25 -12.26
N GLY A 273 36.26 1.30 -13.02
CA GLY A 273 36.03 0.47 -14.20
C GLY A 273 35.53 -0.94 -13.91
N SER A 274 35.46 -1.37 -12.65
CA SER A 274 34.93 -2.69 -12.28
C SER A 274 33.43 -2.79 -12.56
N LYS A 275 32.94 -4.00 -12.83
CA LYS A 275 31.51 -4.27 -13.05
C LYS A 275 30.85 -4.68 -11.74
N ILE A 276 29.92 -3.87 -11.26
CA ILE A 276 29.22 -4.10 -9.98
C ILE A 276 27.71 -4.18 -10.15
N TYR A 277 27.07 -4.93 -9.26
CA TYR A 277 25.64 -4.82 -9.00
C TYR A 277 25.43 -3.61 -8.08
N ASP A 278 24.69 -2.60 -8.53
CA ASP A 278 24.48 -1.35 -7.78
C ASP A 278 23.26 -1.39 -6.84
N GLY A 279 22.43 -2.44 -6.96
CA GLY A 279 21.18 -2.56 -6.20
C GLY A 279 20.08 -1.57 -6.59
N ILE A 280 20.30 -0.72 -7.61
CA ILE A 280 19.29 0.21 -8.11
C ILE A 280 18.40 -0.51 -9.14
N ILE A 281 17.09 -0.49 -8.92
CA ILE A 281 16.13 -1.17 -9.81
C ILE A 281 15.78 -0.27 -10.99
N GLY A 282 16.80 0.11 -11.76
CA GLY A 282 16.70 1.00 -12.91
C GLY A 282 16.06 0.35 -14.14
N THR A 283 16.06 1.07 -15.26
CA THR A 283 15.46 0.62 -16.52
C THR A 283 16.03 -0.72 -17.01
N LYS A 284 17.33 -0.96 -16.85
CA LYS A 284 17.96 -2.24 -17.23
C LYS A 284 17.40 -3.40 -16.42
N THR A 285 17.39 -3.28 -15.09
CA THR A 285 16.84 -4.31 -14.18
C THR A 285 15.36 -4.58 -14.45
N ARG A 286 14.55 -3.52 -14.66
CA ARG A 286 13.12 -3.70 -14.98
C ARG A 286 12.89 -4.36 -16.34
N LYS A 287 13.70 -4.05 -17.36
CA LYS A 287 13.64 -4.73 -18.66
C LYS A 287 13.99 -6.22 -18.54
N ALA A 288 15.03 -6.55 -17.79
CA ALA A 288 15.38 -7.94 -17.48
C ALA A 288 14.23 -8.64 -16.73
N LEU A 289 13.61 -7.97 -15.76
CA LEU A 289 12.45 -8.53 -15.06
C LEU A 289 11.26 -8.81 -15.99
N SER A 290 10.91 -7.86 -16.86
CA SER A 290 9.87 -8.06 -17.89
C SER A 290 10.21 -9.22 -18.84
N GLN A 291 11.49 -9.45 -19.13
CA GLN A 291 11.93 -10.61 -19.91
C GLN A 291 11.77 -11.91 -19.12
N ALA A 292 12.15 -11.95 -17.84
CA ALA A 292 11.95 -13.11 -16.98
C ALA A 292 10.47 -13.49 -16.83
N VAL A 293 9.59 -12.50 -16.71
CA VAL A 293 8.12 -12.72 -16.71
C VAL A 293 7.68 -13.36 -18.03
N ARG A 294 8.04 -12.78 -19.18
CA ARG A 294 7.67 -13.32 -20.50
C ARG A 294 8.23 -14.72 -20.78
N GLN A 295 9.39 -15.05 -20.22
CA GLN A 295 10.03 -16.36 -20.38
C GLN A 295 9.58 -17.39 -19.33
N GLY A 296 8.63 -17.06 -18.43
CA GLY A 296 8.18 -17.97 -17.37
C GLY A 296 9.23 -18.25 -16.28
N LYS A 297 10.30 -17.45 -16.21
CA LYS A 297 11.44 -17.64 -15.29
C LYS A 297 11.28 -16.93 -13.95
N ILE A 298 10.18 -16.21 -13.75
CA ILE A 298 10.03 -15.33 -12.57
C ILE A 298 10.06 -16.08 -11.24
N SER A 299 9.55 -17.33 -11.19
CA SER A 299 9.59 -18.16 -9.99
C SER A 299 11.03 -18.53 -9.60
N ALA A 300 11.88 -18.83 -10.59
CA ALA A 300 13.30 -19.11 -10.38
C ALA A 300 14.04 -17.86 -9.91
N VAL A 301 13.75 -16.69 -10.52
CA VAL A 301 14.30 -15.39 -10.09
C VAL A 301 13.90 -15.08 -8.65
N ASN A 302 12.61 -15.22 -8.31
CA ASN A 302 12.11 -14.98 -6.95
C ASN A 302 12.81 -15.87 -5.92
N ASN A 303 12.94 -17.17 -6.23
CA ASN A 303 13.60 -18.13 -5.36
C ASN A 303 15.11 -17.87 -5.25
N GLY A 304 15.75 -17.37 -6.31
CA GLY A 304 17.14 -16.93 -6.29
C GLY A 304 17.40 -15.80 -5.31
N ILE A 305 16.43 -14.89 -5.10
CA ILE A 305 16.50 -13.83 -4.08
C ILE A 305 16.38 -14.46 -2.68
N VAL A 306 15.45 -15.40 -2.48
CA VAL A 306 15.32 -16.13 -1.20
C VAL A 306 16.64 -16.82 -0.84
N ASP A 307 17.24 -17.54 -1.78
CA ASP A 307 18.47 -18.29 -1.56
C ASP A 307 19.65 -17.38 -1.20
N ARG A 308 19.81 -16.26 -1.93
CA ARG A 308 20.86 -15.27 -1.64
C ARG A 308 20.67 -14.60 -0.30
N ARG A 309 19.44 -14.22 0.03
CA ARG A 309 19.10 -13.65 1.33
C ARG A 309 19.45 -14.61 2.47
N LYS A 310 19.12 -15.90 2.33
CA LYS A 310 19.46 -16.92 3.32
C LYS A 310 20.95 -17.12 3.46
N ALA A 311 21.67 -17.22 2.35
CA ALA A 311 23.12 -17.36 2.34
C ALA A 311 23.77 -16.17 3.07
N TYR A 312 23.32 -14.94 2.78
CA TYR A 312 23.76 -13.74 3.49
C TYR A 312 23.51 -13.83 5.00
N MET A 313 22.28 -14.16 5.41
CA MET A 313 21.92 -14.30 6.82
C MET A 313 22.83 -15.29 7.57
N GLN A 314 23.14 -16.43 6.94
CA GLN A 314 23.97 -17.50 7.53
C GLN A 314 25.42 -17.07 7.79
N THR A 315 25.91 -16.03 7.10
CA THR A 315 27.25 -15.48 7.34
C THR A 315 27.33 -14.50 8.51
N ARG A 316 26.18 -14.07 9.07
CA ARG A 316 26.16 -13.08 10.14
C ARG A 316 26.38 -13.76 11.49
N SER A 317 27.21 -13.17 12.34
CA SER A 317 27.44 -13.66 13.71
C SER A 317 26.15 -13.75 14.55
N SER A 318 25.16 -12.91 14.26
CA SER A 318 23.86 -12.91 14.93
C SER A 318 22.86 -13.94 14.40
N PHE A 319 23.23 -14.77 13.41
CA PHE A 319 22.32 -15.73 12.77
C PHE A 319 21.65 -16.68 13.77
N SER A 320 22.42 -17.26 14.69
CA SER A 320 21.93 -18.22 15.70
C SER A 320 20.89 -17.63 16.64
N ALA A 321 20.96 -16.32 16.90
CA ALA A 321 20.02 -15.59 17.74
C ALA A 321 18.72 -15.21 17.00
N ASN A 322 18.72 -15.22 15.66
CA ASN A 322 17.63 -14.71 14.84
C ASN A 322 16.83 -15.84 14.15
N LYS A 323 16.20 -16.70 14.94
CA LYS A 323 15.45 -17.89 14.46
C LYS A 323 14.33 -17.56 13.44
N GLY A 324 13.82 -16.33 13.44
CA GLY A 324 12.76 -15.87 12.51
C GLY A 324 13.24 -15.47 11.12
N TRP A 325 14.54 -15.31 10.89
CA TRP A 325 15.09 -14.83 9.62
C TRP A 325 14.84 -15.79 8.45
N ILE A 326 15.18 -17.08 8.62
CA ILE A 326 14.99 -18.08 7.56
C ILE A 326 13.49 -18.29 7.26
N PRO A 327 12.60 -18.52 8.25
CA PRO A 327 11.17 -18.62 7.97
C PRO A 327 10.58 -17.39 7.25
N ARG A 328 11.03 -16.18 7.58
CA ARG A 328 10.61 -14.93 6.90
C ARG A 328 11.01 -14.94 5.44
N ALA A 329 12.26 -15.27 5.13
CA ALA A 329 12.73 -15.38 3.74
C ALA A 329 11.97 -16.47 2.98
N GLU A 330 11.78 -17.65 3.59
CA GLU A 330 11.07 -18.78 2.98
C GLU A 330 9.58 -18.51 2.73
N SER A 331 8.96 -17.60 3.48
CA SER A 331 7.54 -17.22 3.26
C SER A 331 7.28 -16.55 1.90
N PHE A 332 8.34 -16.12 1.21
CA PHE A 332 8.28 -15.57 -0.14
C PHE A 332 8.63 -16.59 -1.23
N ARG A 333 9.10 -17.80 -0.86
CA ARG A 333 9.45 -18.82 -1.84
C ARG A 333 8.21 -19.25 -2.64
N MET A 334 8.37 -19.30 -3.95
CA MET A 334 7.36 -19.80 -4.88
C MET A 334 7.58 -21.28 -5.13
N LYS A 335 6.49 -22.04 -5.21
CA LYS A 335 6.53 -23.41 -5.72
C LYS A 335 7.04 -23.35 -7.16
N GLN A 336 8.01 -24.19 -7.51
CA GLN A 336 8.37 -24.36 -8.92
C GLN A 336 7.13 -24.89 -9.64
N GLY A 337 6.70 -24.20 -10.70
CA GLY A 337 5.71 -24.75 -11.61
C GLY A 337 6.27 -26.04 -12.20
N LYS A 338 5.45 -27.10 -12.21
CA LYS A 338 5.72 -28.24 -13.08
C LYS A 338 5.66 -27.79 -14.54
#